data_AF-A0AA40CCA8-F1
#
_entry.id   AF-A0AA40CCA8-F1
#
_cell.length_a   1.000
_cell.length_b   1.000
_cell.length_c   1.000
_cell.angle_alpha   90.00
_cell.angle_beta   90.00
_cell.angle_gamma   90.00
#
_symmetry.space_group_name_H-M   'P 1'
#
loop_
_entity.id
_entity.type
_entity.pdbx_description
1 polymer ?
#
loop_
_entity_poly.entity_id
_entity_poly.type
_entity_poly.pdbx_seq_one_letter_code
_entity_poly.pdbx_strand_id
1 'polypeptide(L)'
;RATLLMLPSTVIRLGDGTPAAWAFLAGLDGTLMTLHVEEPYRGKGLAKALACRLMRDHLKDYGDDGWGAADVFLSNLKGQAVCKSIGGKPSWTSSW
;
A
#
# COMPACT_ATOMS: atom_id res chain seq x y z
N ARG A 1 17.29 4.68 12.46
CA ARG A 1 15.91 4.58 12.99
C ARG A 1 14.95 5.64 12.41
N ALA A 2 15.40 6.65 11.64
CA ALA A 2 14.57 7.76 11.19
C ALA A 2 13.83 7.56 9.86
N THR A 3 14.32 6.71 8.95
CA THR A 3 13.84 6.69 7.54
C THR A 3 12.37 6.31 7.39
N LEU A 4 11.88 5.30 8.13
CA LEU A 4 10.48 4.85 8.01
C LEU A 4 9.48 5.87 8.59
N LEU A 5 9.91 6.67 9.57
CA LEU A 5 9.07 7.70 10.21
C LEU A 5 8.80 8.90 9.31
N MET A 6 9.60 9.06 8.25
CA MET A 6 9.45 10.15 7.28
C MET A 6 8.50 9.80 6.14
N LEU A 7 8.10 8.54 6.01
CA LEU A 7 7.26 8.09 4.91
C LEU A 7 5.78 8.37 5.21
N PRO A 8 5.01 8.89 4.24
CA PRO A 8 3.55 8.90 4.35
C PRO A 8 3.04 7.50 4.66
N SER A 9 2.22 7.39 5.71
CA SER A 9 1.74 6.10 6.19
C SER A 9 0.34 6.20 6.75
N THR A 10 -0.36 5.07 6.76
CA THR A 10 -1.68 4.98 7.38
C THR A 10 -1.85 3.63 8.07
N VAL A 11 -2.67 3.61 9.10
CA VAL A 11 -2.89 2.46 9.96
C VAL A 11 -4.37 2.36 10.33
N ILE A 12 -4.89 1.14 10.30
CA ILE A 12 -6.18 0.79 10.91
C ILE A 12 -5.87 0.15 12.25
N ARG A 13 -6.43 0.72 13.31
CA ARG A 13 -6.30 0.22 14.68
C ARG A 13 -7.64 -0.32 15.17
N LEU A 14 -7.58 -1.31 16.05
CA LEU A 14 -8.72 -1.77 16.82
C LEU A 14 -9.10 -0.73 17.89
N GLY A 15 -10.23 -0.94 18.56
CA GLY A 15 -10.71 -0.03 19.61
C GLY A 15 -9.75 0.12 20.79
N ASP A 16 -8.90 -0.88 21.04
CA ASP A 16 -7.84 -0.87 22.07
C ASP A 16 -6.52 -0.21 21.60
N GLY A 17 -6.46 0.26 20.36
CA GLY A 17 -5.28 0.88 19.76
C GLY A 17 -4.32 -0.09 19.06
N THR A 18 -4.53 -1.40 19.14
CA THR A 18 -3.70 -2.41 18.47
C THR A 18 -3.77 -2.24 16.94
N PRO A 19 -2.63 -2.18 16.21
CA PRO A 19 -2.64 -2.09 14.76
C PRO A 19 -3.13 -3.40 14.12
N ALA A 20 -4.15 -3.30 13.26
CA ALA A 20 -4.70 -4.45 12.52
C ALA A 20 -4.25 -4.48 11.06
N ALA A 21 -3.92 -3.32 10.49
CA ALA A 21 -3.42 -3.21 9.13
C ALA A 21 -2.68 -1.88 8.92
N TRP A 22 -1.68 -1.84 8.04
CA TRP A 22 -0.89 -0.64 7.76
C TRP A 22 -0.31 -0.65 6.34
N ALA A 23 0.10 0.53 5.87
CA ALA A 23 0.76 0.72 4.58
C ALA A 23 1.61 1.99 4.59
N PHE A 24 2.58 2.08 3.68
CA PHE A 24 3.46 3.23 3.47
C PHE A 24 3.55 3.57 1.97
N LEU A 25 3.88 4.83 1.65
CA LEU A 25 4.40 5.19 0.32
C LEU A 25 5.91 5.43 0.41
N ALA A 26 6.63 4.90 -0.56
CA ALA A 26 8.05 5.13 -0.76
C ALA A 26 8.30 6.61 -1.08
N GLY A 27 9.20 7.23 -0.32
CA GLY A 27 9.52 8.65 -0.45
C GLY A 27 10.25 9.03 -1.73
N LEU A 28 10.68 8.06 -2.55
CA LEU A 28 11.42 8.34 -3.79
C LEU A 28 10.49 8.53 -4.99
N ASP A 29 9.42 7.75 -5.08
CA ASP A 29 8.62 7.57 -6.29
C ASP A 29 7.12 7.38 -6.03
N GLY A 30 6.67 7.50 -4.77
CA GLY A 30 5.28 7.29 -4.39
C GLY A 30 4.84 5.82 -4.46
N THR A 31 5.77 4.86 -4.54
CA THR A 31 5.46 3.42 -4.60
C THR A 31 4.82 2.93 -3.31
N LEU A 32 3.69 2.24 -3.40
CA LEU A 32 3.03 1.59 -2.27
C LEU A 32 3.91 0.43 -1.75
N MET A 33 4.33 0.53 -0.49
CA MET A 33 5.17 -0.48 0.15
C MET A 33 4.56 -0.97 1.48
N THR A 34 4.98 -2.18 1.89
CA THR A 34 4.68 -2.76 3.20
C THR A 34 3.17 -2.73 3.53
N LEU A 35 2.32 -3.00 2.53
CA LEU A 35 0.88 -3.18 2.74
C LEU A 35 0.64 -4.49 3.47
N HIS A 36 0.21 -4.38 4.72
CA HIS A 36 -0.01 -5.52 5.59
C HIS A 36 -1.40 -5.48 6.23
N VAL A 37 -2.00 -6.66 6.36
CA VAL A 37 -3.21 -6.89 7.16
C VAL A 37 -2.96 -8.12 8.01
N GLU A 38 -3.15 -7.95 9.31
CA GLU A 38 -3.07 -9.03 10.29
C GLU A 38 -4.05 -10.15 9.93
N GLU A 39 -3.62 -11.40 10.10
CA GLU A 39 -4.33 -12.56 9.57
C GLU A 39 -5.83 -12.65 9.97
N PRO A 40 -6.22 -12.40 11.24
CA PRO A 40 -7.62 -12.43 11.66
C PRO A 40 -8.52 -11.36 11.00
N TYR A 41 -7.91 -10.36 10.35
CA TYR A 41 -8.60 -9.21 9.76
C TYR A 41 -8.53 -9.19 8.22
N ARG A 42 -7.92 -10.21 7.61
CA ARG A 42 -7.87 -10.37 6.14
C ARG A 42 -9.26 -10.67 5.56
N GLY A 43 -9.41 -10.43 4.25
CA GLY A 43 -10.67 -10.66 3.53
C GLY A 43 -11.77 -9.62 3.78
N LYS A 44 -11.53 -8.62 4.64
CA LYS A 44 -12.49 -7.56 4.99
C LYS A 44 -12.32 -6.26 4.20
N GLY A 45 -11.54 -6.27 3.12
CA GLY A 45 -11.27 -5.08 2.29
C GLY A 45 -10.29 -4.07 2.89
N LEU A 46 -9.71 -4.31 4.06
CA LEU A 46 -8.81 -3.37 4.76
C LEU A 46 -7.59 -2.97 3.91
N ALA A 47 -6.98 -3.92 3.20
CA ALA A 47 -5.84 -3.67 2.33
C ALA A 47 -6.16 -2.66 1.23
N LYS A 48 -7.32 -2.83 0.58
CA LYS A 48 -7.83 -1.91 -0.45
C LYS A 48 -8.11 -0.53 0.14
N ALA A 49 -8.77 -0.47 1.28
CA ALA A 49 -9.11 0.78 1.95
C ALA A 49 -7.85 1.59 2.31
N LEU A 50 -6.82 0.94 2.87
CA LEU A 50 -5.54 1.56 3.18
C LEU A 50 -4.84 2.07 1.92
N ALA A 51 -4.71 1.24 0.89
CA ALA A 51 -4.06 1.61 -0.36
C ALA A 51 -4.75 2.82 -1.01
N CYS A 52 -6.09 2.78 -1.16
CA CYS A 52 -6.84 3.87 -1.75
C CYS A 52 -6.73 5.17 -0.95
N ARG A 53 -6.79 5.10 0.39
CA ARG A 53 -6.65 6.28 1.24
C ARG A 53 -5.27 6.89 1.08
N LEU A 54 -4.23 6.07 1.25
CA LEU A 54 -2.86 6.56 1.20
C LEU A 54 -2.53 7.18 -0.15
N MET A 55 -2.95 6.52 -1.23
CA MET A 55 -2.76 7.01 -2.59
C MET A 55 -3.50 8.33 -2.82
N ARG A 56 -4.77 8.43 -2.42
CA ARG A 56 -5.55 9.66 -2.57
C ARG A 56 -4.95 10.84 -1.81
N ASP A 57 -4.44 10.58 -0.62
CA ASP A 57 -3.95 11.63 0.27
C ASP A 57 -2.56 12.14 -0.18
N HIS A 58 -1.73 11.27 -0.76
CA HIS A 58 -0.29 11.53 -0.93
C HIS A 58 0.31 11.33 -2.34
N LEU A 59 -0.38 10.75 -3.34
CA LEU A 59 0.24 10.60 -4.68
C LEU A 59 0.68 11.95 -5.28
N LYS A 60 -0.15 12.97 -5.08
CA LYS A 60 0.09 14.34 -5.54
C LYS A 60 1.40 14.95 -5.01
N ASP A 61 1.93 14.40 -3.91
CA ASP A 61 3.18 14.86 -3.32
C ASP A 61 4.40 14.37 -4.13
N TYR A 62 4.20 13.39 -5.03
CA TYR A 62 5.23 12.77 -5.89
C TYR A 62 5.06 13.10 -7.38
N GLY A 63 3.87 13.56 -7.81
CA GLY A 63 3.58 13.95 -9.19
C GLY A 63 2.10 14.31 -9.38
N ASP A 64 1.77 15.06 -10.43
CA ASP A 64 0.40 15.48 -10.75
C ASP A 64 -0.29 14.62 -11.82
N ASP A 65 0.36 13.56 -12.27
CA ASP A 65 -0.12 12.64 -13.31
C ASP A 65 -1.15 11.61 -12.78
N GLY A 66 -1.30 11.52 -11.47
CA GLY A 66 -2.21 10.61 -10.79
C GLY A 66 -1.76 9.15 -10.81
N TRP A 67 -0.51 8.86 -11.17
CA TRP A 67 0.03 7.50 -11.20
C TRP A 67 0.73 7.12 -9.89
N GLY A 68 0.59 5.85 -9.53
CA GLY A 68 1.28 5.25 -8.40
C GLY A 68 1.70 3.83 -8.77
N ALA A 69 2.74 3.33 -8.10
CA ALA A 69 3.31 2.02 -8.38
C ALA A 69 3.26 1.12 -7.14
N ALA A 70 3.42 -0.18 -7.37
CA ALA A 70 3.60 -1.20 -6.35
C ALA A 70 4.33 -2.39 -6.96
N ASP A 71 5.45 -2.81 -6.36
CA ASP A 71 6.09 -4.07 -6.71
C ASP A 71 5.44 -5.21 -5.92
N VAL A 72 4.96 -6.23 -6.64
CA VAL A 72 4.32 -7.40 -6.04
C VAL A 72 4.96 -8.65 -6.58
N PHE A 73 5.39 -9.53 -5.68
CA PHE A 73 5.92 -10.85 -6.04
C PHE A 73 4.94 -11.62 -6.95
N LEU A 74 5.48 -12.32 -7.95
CA LEU A 74 4.69 -13.11 -8.90
C LEU A 74 3.83 -14.19 -8.23
N SER A 75 4.29 -14.75 -7.12
CA SER A 75 3.56 -15.72 -6.31
C SER A 75 2.57 -15.09 -5.32
N ASN A 76 2.64 -13.78 -5.08
CA ASN A 76 1.74 -13.07 -4.17
C ASN A 76 0.42 -12.69 -4.86
N LEU A 77 -0.43 -13.70 -5.10
CA LEU A 77 -1.72 -13.54 -5.78
C LEU A 77 -2.66 -12.60 -5.02
N LYS A 78 -2.58 -12.54 -3.68
CA LYS A 78 -3.41 -11.65 -2.85
C LYS A 78 -3.00 -10.19 -3.04
N GLY A 79 -1.71 -9.87 -3.06
CA GLY A 79 -1.20 -8.53 -3.36
C GLY A 79 -1.57 -8.08 -4.77
N GLN A 80 -1.45 -8.99 -5.76
CA GLN A 80 -1.86 -8.71 -7.13
C GLN A 80 -3.37 -8.43 -7.23
N ALA A 81 -4.19 -9.20 -6.51
CA ALA A 81 -5.63 -8.97 -6.45
C ALA A 81 -5.98 -7.59 -5.87
N VAL A 82 -5.24 -7.13 -4.84
CA VAL A 82 -5.41 -5.77 -4.30
C VAL A 82 -5.10 -4.72 -5.37
N CYS A 83 -3.96 -4.81 -6.05
CA CYS A 83 -3.57 -3.86 -7.10
C CYS A 83 -4.61 -3.82 -8.23
N LYS A 84 -5.06 -4.99 -8.70
CA LYS A 84 -6.14 -5.08 -9.71
C LYS A 84 -7.44 -4.45 -9.23
N SER A 85 -7.80 -4.66 -7.95
CA SER A 85 -9.06 -4.16 -7.38
C SER A 85 -9.15 -2.63 -7.25
N ILE A 86 -7.99 -1.94 -7.33
CA ILE A 86 -7.89 -0.48 -7.31
C ILE A 86 -7.61 0.12 -8.69
N GLY A 87 -7.71 -0.68 -9.75
CA GLY A 87 -7.48 -0.24 -11.14
C GLY A 87 -6.04 -0.36 -11.63
N GLY A 88 -5.13 -0.92 -10.81
CA GLY A 88 -3.75 -1.15 -11.18
C GLY A 88 -3.61 -2.17 -12.33
N LYS A 89 -2.61 -1.94 -13.19
CA LYS A 89 -2.29 -2.78 -14.34
C LYS A 89 -0.83 -3.25 -14.24
N PRO A 90 -0.50 -4.49 -14.65
CA PRO A 90 0.89 -4.90 -14.77
C PRO A 90 1.63 -3.98 -15.75
N SER A 91 2.83 -3.54 -15.37
CA SER A 91 3.65 -2.65 -16.20
C SER A 91 4.90 -3.37 -16.72
N TRP A 92 5.75 -3.87 -15.82
CA TRP A 92 6.93 -4.67 -16.14
C TRP A 92 7.16 -5.75 -15.08
N THR A 93 8.12 -6.64 -15.33
CA THR A 93 8.60 -7.64 -14.37
C THR A 93 10.08 -7.39 -14.13
N SER A 94 10.47 -7.36 -12.85
CA SER A 94 11.85 -7.18 -12.41
C SER A 94 12.31 -8.36 -11.57
N SER A 95 13.63 -8.57 -11.49
CA SER A 95 14.27 -9.53 -10.57
C SER A 95 15.12 -8.78 -9.54
N TRP A 96 15.12 -9.27 -8.30
CA TRP A 96 15.89 -8.75 -7.18
C TRP A 96 16.81 -9.84 -6.63
#